data_AF-A0A1V9X959-F1
#
_entry.id   AF-A0A1V9X959-F1
#
_cell.length_a   1.000
_cell.length_b   1.000
_cell.length_c   1.000
_cell.angle_alpha   90.00
_cell.angle_beta   90.00
_cell.angle_gamma   90.00
#
_symmetry.space_group_name_H-M   'P 1'
#
loop_
_entity.id
_entity.type
_entity.pdbx_description
1 polymer ?
#
loop_
_entity_poly.entity_id
_entity_poly.type
_entity_poly.pdbx_seq_one_letter_code
_entity_poly.pdbx_strand_id
1 'polypeptide(L)'
;MNGVALEEVKLPEEFLLEMMDLNEQVDEANDKARKKLLRNITNLQEAAMVELQENFVKKNSTEASKILAKIKYLDNLVNRLKQIEKHESVKE
;
A
#
# COMPACT_ATOMS: atom_id res chain seq x y z
N MET A 1 -8.31 -15.77 21.92
CA MET A 1 -7.96 -14.45 21.35
C MET A 1 -8.98 -14.19 20.26
N ASN A 2 -9.80 -13.14 20.41
CA ASN A 2 -10.72 -12.73 19.36
C ASN A 2 -9.93 -11.85 18.39
N GLY A 3 -9.54 -12.41 17.25
CA GLY A 3 -8.91 -11.64 16.18
C GLY A 3 -9.95 -10.75 15.49
N VAL A 4 -9.54 -9.57 15.01
CA VAL A 4 -10.37 -8.71 14.15
C VAL A 4 -10.18 -9.19 12.71
N ALA A 5 -11.27 -9.61 12.07
CA ALA A 5 -11.22 -10.03 10.68
C ALA A 5 -10.92 -8.82 9.78
N LEU A 6 -10.19 -9.02 8.68
CA LEU A 6 -9.75 -7.88 7.86
C LEU A 6 -10.94 -7.15 7.21
N GLU A 7 -12.04 -7.86 6.98
CA GLU A 7 -13.28 -7.33 6.41
C GLU A 7 -14.01 -6.40 7.38
N GLU A 8 -13.72 -6.50 8.68
CA GLU A 8 -14.30 -5.69 9.75
C GLU A 8 -13.47 -4.43 10.05
N VAL A 9 -12.30 -4.30 9.41
CA VAL A 9 -11.38 -3.18 9.60
C VAL A 9 -11.93 -1.95 8.90
N LYS A 10 -12.44 -1.01 9.68
CA LYS A 10 -12.71 0.35 9.21
C LYS A 10 -11.40 1.11 9.08
N LEU A 11 -11.01 1.38 7.85
CA LEU A 11 -9.85 2.21 7.55
C LEU A 11 -10.16 3.69 7.87
N PRO A 12 -9.19 4.44 8.43
CA PRO A 12 -9.34 5.87 8.63
C PRO A 12 -9.59 6.61 7.32
N GLU A 13 -10.41 7.66 7.35
CA GLU A 13 -10.72 8.51 6.18
C GLU A 13 -9.44 9.09 5.56
N GLU A 14 -8.54 9.61 6.39
CA GLU A 14 -7.24 10.14 5.96
C GLU A 14 -6.43 9.13 5.15
N PHE A 15 -6.45 7.86 5.57
CA PHE A 15 -5.79 6.79 4.81
C PHE A 15 -6.47 6.57 3.47
N LEU A 16 -7.80 6.58 3.41
CA LEU A 16 -8.53 6.40 2.15
C LEU A 16 -8.25 7.53 1.16
N LEU A 17 -8.17 8.77 1.64
CA LEU A 17 -7.81 9.93 0.83
C LEU A 17 -6.38 9.81 0.27
N GLU A 18 -5.40 9.47 1.12
CA GLU A 18 -4.02 9.23 0.69
C GLU A 18 -3.94 8.13 -0.39
N MET A 19 -4.75 7.08 -0.23
CA MET A 19 -4.81 5.97 -1.17
C MET A 19 -5.52 6.32 -2.49
N MET A 20 -6.43 7.29 -2.49
CA MET A 20 -7.02 7.86 -3.71
C MET A 20 -5.99 8.70 -4.45
N ASP A 21 -5.27 9.59 -3.76
CA ASP A 21 -4.22 10.42 -4.37
C ASP A 21 -3.10 9.57 -4.99
N LEU A 22 -2.72 8.48 -4.32
CA LEU A 22 -1.72 7.55 -4.85
C LEU A 22 -2.25 6.79 -6.08
N ASN A 23 -3.54 6.43 -6.12
CA ASN A 23 -4.14 5.82 -7.31
C ASN A 23 -4.07 6.75 -8.52
N GLU A 24 -4.46 8.01 -8.34
CA GLU A 24 -4.43 9.01 -9.42
C GLU A 24 -3.00 9.18 -9.95
N GLN A 25 -2.02 9.27 -9.04
CA GLN A 25 -0.61 9.31 -9.42
C GLN A 25 -0.15 8.07 -10.19
N VAL A 26 -0.65 6.87 -9.85
CA VAL A 26 -0.34 5.63 -10.58
C VAL A 26 -0.88 5.69 -12.00
N ASP A 27 -2.11 6.17 -12.17
CA ASP A 27 -2.80 6.23 -13.47
C ASP A 27 -2.23 7.31 -14.39
N GLU A 28 -1.68 8.40 -13.83
CA GLU A 28 -1.07 9.50 -14.58
C GLU A 28 0.45 9.36 -14.78
N ALA A 29 1.09 8.35 -14.19
CA ALA A 29 2.55 8.22 -14.19
C ALA A 29 3.15 7.84 -15.55
N ASN A 30 3.96 8.75 -16.12
CA ASN A 30 4.95 8.41 -17.14
C ASN A 30 6.14 7.61 -16.56
N ASP A 31 7.03 7.06 -17.39
CA ASP A 31 8.13 6.18 -16.96
C ASP A 31 9.00 6.73 -15.82
N LYS A 32 9.34 8.03 -15.90
CA LYS A 32 10.17 8.69 -14.89
C LYS A 32 9.39 8.86 -13.57
N ALA A 33 8.14 9.30 -13.65
CA ALA A 33 7.25 9.42 -12.50
C ALA A 33 6.99 8.04 -11.88
N ARG A 34 6.86 6.99 -12.69
CA ARG A 34 6.60 5.62 -12.27
C ARG A 34 7.72 5.06 -11.40
N LYS A 35 8.98 5.22 -11.82
CA LYS A 35 10.14 4.78 -11.01
C LYS A 35 10.19 5.49 -9.66
N LYS A 36 9.88 6.79 -9.63
CA LYS A 36 9.82 7.58 -8.40
C LYS A 36 8.66 7.12 -7.50
N LEU A 37 7.48 6.89 -8.09
CA LEU A 37 6.28 6.47 -7.39
C LEU A 37 6.42 5.07 -6.81
N LEU A 38 7.00 4.13 -7.58
CA LEU A 38 7.34 2.80 -7.11
C LEU A 38 8.26 2.86 -5.89
N ARG A 39 9.33 3.66 -5.94
CA ARG A 39 10.23 3.85 -4.79
C ARG A 39 9.49 4.45 -3.58
N ASN A 40 8.62 5.42 -3.81
CA ASN A 40 7.83 6.03 -2.74
C ASN A 40 6.91 5.02 -2.06
N ILE A 41 6.14 4.25 -2.84
CA ILE A 41 5.21 3.26 -2.32
C ILE A 41 5.96 2.13 -1.60
N THR A 42 7.11 1.67 -2.11
CA THR A 42 7.96 0.69 -1.42
C THR A 42 8.42 1.21 -0.05
N ASN A 43 8.84 2.48 0.06
CA ASN A 43 9.23 3.07 1.34
C ASN A 43 8.04 3.11 2.32
N LEU A 44 6.83 3.43 1.84
CA LEU A 44 5.61 3.41 2.66
C LEU A 44 5.30 1.99 3.15
N GLN A 45 5.49 0.97 2.30
CA GLN A 45 5.33 -0.43 2.70
C GLN A 45 6.32 -0.85 3.79
N GLU A 46 7.60 -0.48 3.64
CA GLU A 46 8.63 -0.77 4.63
C GLU A 46 8.32 -0.10 5.97
N ALA A 47 7.92 1.17 5.97
CA ALA A 47 7.50 1.88 7.17
C ALA A 47 6.27 1.23 7.83
N ALA A 48 5.25 0.88 7.05
CA ALA A 48 4.06 0.18 7.56
C ALA A 48 4.41 -1.21 8.11
N MET A 49 5.38 -1.92 7.52
CA MET A 49 5.82 -3.23 8.03
C MET A 49 6.49 -3.11 9.39
N VAL A 50 7.30 -2.07 9.61
CA VAL A 50 7.88 -1.77 10.93
C VAL A 50 6.77 -1.48 11.94
N GLU A 51 5.80 -0.63 11.57
CA GLU A 51 4.66 -0.29 12.43
C GLU A 51 3.81 -1.53 12.79
N LEU A 52 3.62 -2.45 11.83
CA LEU A 52 2.92 -3.72 12.05
C LEU A 52 3.63 -4.58 13.09
N GLN A 53 4.96 -4.72 12.97
CA GLN A 53 5.77 -5.49 13.92
C GLN A 53 5.67 -4.90 15.33
N GLU A 54 5.75 -3.57 15.46
CA GLU A 54 5.59 -2.90 16.74
C GLU A 54 4.20 -3.16 17.37
N ASN A 55 3.14 -3.13 16.58
CA ASN A 55 1.79 -3.39 17.09
C ASN A 55 1.58 -4.84 17.51
N PHE A 56 2.24 -5.81 16.85
CA PHE A 56 2.27 -7.19 17.32
C PHE A 56 2.98 -7.33 18.66
N VAL A 57 4.14 -6.68 18.85
CA VAL A 57 4.87 -6.66 20.13
C VAL A 57 4.00 -6.06 21.24
N LYS A 58 3.29 -4.97 20.94
CA LYS A 58 2.37 -4.29 21.85
C LYS A 58 1.04 -5.04 22.06
N LYS A 59 0.84 -6.19 21.40
CA LYS A 59 -0.42 -6.96 21.36
C LYS A 59 -1.64 -6.15 20.92
N ASN A 60 -1.42 -5.07 20.16
CA ASN A 60 -2.46 -4.20 19.65
C ASN A 60 -3.01 -4.76 18.33
N SER A 61 -3.85 -5.79 18.45
CA SER A 61 -4.35 -6.54 17.29
C SER A 61 -5.24 -5.68 16.38
N THR A 62 -5.99 -4.74 16.94
CA THR A 62 -6.85 -3.84 16.15
C THR A 62 -6.04 -2.96 15.22
N GLU A 63 -4.97 -2.35 15.73
CA GLU A 63 -4.12 -1.47 14.92
C GLU A 63 -3.25 -2.27 13.95
N ALA A 64 -2.77 -3.45 14.37
CA ALA A 64 -2.08 -4.39 13.48
C ALA A 64 -2.94 -4.76 12.27
N SER A 65 -4.24 -5.03 12.46
CA SER A 65 -5.16 -5.33 11.35
C SER A 65 -5.34 -4.15 10.40
N LYS A 66 -5.39 -2.90 10.92
CA LYS A 66 -5.44 -1.70 10.07
C LYS A 66 -4.18 -1.55 9.24
N ILE A 67 -3.01 -1.65 9.86
CA ILE A 67 -1.73 -1.54 9.17
C ILE A 67 -1.58 -2.65 8.11
N LEU A 68 -2.02 -3.86 8.42
CA LEU A 68 -2.04 -4.96 7.45
C LEU A 68 -2.93 -4.64 6.23
N ALA A 69 -4.10 -4.04 6.45
CA ALA A 69 -4.95 -3.58 5.35
C ALA A 69 -4.25 -2.50 4.51
N LYS A 70 -3.52 -1.56 5.14
CA LYS A 70 -2.70 -0.57 4.43
C LYS A 70 -1.64 -1.22 3.55
N ILE A 71 -0.87 -2.17 4.10
CA ILE A 71 0.18 -2.90 3.37
C ILE A 71 -0.40 -3.61 2.15
N LYS A 72 -1.54 -4.29 2.29
CA LYS A 72 -2.21 -4.97 1.16
C LYS A 72 -2.60 -4.00 0.06
N TYR A 73 -3.06 -2.81 0.42
CA TYR A 73 -3.41 -1.80 -0.57
C TYR A 73 -2.18 -1.30 -1.33
N LEU A 74 -1.11 -0.95 -0.62
CA LEU A 74 0.15 -0.52 -1.22
C LEU A 74 0.72 -1.61 -2.13
N ASP A 75 0.59 -2.89 -1.76
CA ASP A 75 1.03 -4.02 -2.59
C ASP A 75 0.26 -4.09 -3.91
N ASN A 76 -1.06 -3.84 -3.89
CA ASN A 76 -1.85 -3.74 -5.11
C ASN A 76 -1.37 -2.60 -6.02
N LEU A 77 -1.00 -1.44 -5.46
CA LEU A 77 -0.44 -0.33 -6.25
C LEU A 77 0.90 -0.70 -6.88
N VAL A 78 1.81 -1.32 -6.12
CA VAL A 78 3.10 -1.80 -6.64
C VAL A 78 2.89 -2.79 -7.78
N ASN A 79 1.97 -3.73 -7.62
CA ASN A 79 1.66 -4.72 -8.64
C ASN A 79 1.09 -4.08 -9.91
N ARG A 80 0.21 -3.08 -9.79
CA ARG A 80 -0.28 -2.29 -10.94
C ARG A 80 0.87 -1.58 -11.65
N LEU A 81 1.73 -0.86 -10.92
CA LEU A 81 2.88 -0.14 -11.51
C LEU A 81 3.82 -1.07 -12.27
N LYS A 82 4.11 -2.25 -11.72
CA LYS A 82 4.95 -3.28 -12.37
C LYS A 82 4.29 -3.91 -13.59
N GLN A 83 2.96 -4.05 -13.60
CA GLN A 83 2.24 -4.58 -14.77
C GLN A 83 2.24 -3.60 -15.93
N ILE A 84 2.10 -2.30 -15.68
CA ILE A 84 2.17 -1.27 -16.73
C ILE A 84 3.56 -1.27 -17.40
N GLU A 85 4.63 -1.42 -16.61
CA GLU A 85 6.01 -1.53 -17.13
C GLU A 85 6.21 -2.73 -18.08
N LYS A 86 5.58 -3.88 -17.77
CA LYS A 86 5.60 -5.06 -18.64
C LYS A 86 4.80 -4.87 -19.93
N HIS A 87 3.75 -4.07 -19.92
CA HIS A 87 2.92 -3.85 -21.12
C HIS A 87 3.53 -2.86 -22.10
N GLU A 88 4.34 -1.90 -21.63
CA GLU A 88 5.05 -0.94 -22.48
C GLU A 88 6.31 -1.56 -23.10
N SER A 89 7.06 -2.38 -22.36
CA SER A 89 8.26 -3.08 -22.87
C SER A 89 8.01 -4.13 -23.96
N VAL A 90 6.75 -4.50 -24.21
CA VAL A 90 6.36 -5.44 -25.29
C VAL A 90 5.91 -4.71 -26.56
N LYS A 91 5.73 -3.38 -26.50
CA LYS A 91 5.30 -2.55 -27.64
C LYS A 91 6.46 -1.86 -28.38
N GLU A 92 7.70 -2.02 -27.91
CA GLU A 92 8.94 -1.63 -28.59
C GLU A 92 9.55 -2.81 -29.35
#